data_AF-T1SXX0-F1
#
_entry.id   AF-T1SXX0-F1
#
_cell.length_a   1.000
_cell.length_b   1.000
_cell.length_c   1.000
_cell.angle_alpha   90.00
_cell.angle_beta   90.00
_cell.angle_gamma   90.00
#
_symmetry.space_group_name_H-M   'P 1'
#
loop_
_entity.id
_entity.type
_entity.pdbx_description
1 polymer ?
#
loop_
_entity_poly.entity_id
_entity_poly.type
_entity_poly.pdbx_seq_one_letter_code
_entity_poly.pdbx_strand_id
1 'polypeptide(L)'
;MDIKRKNHPLNISAILDVLAPLAWVALVSLVALAGRAVGNDWMLFGGLWFALAVAAGLWASRQPWIVRTGNPIERRIGIGLSVALIPVLTYAIALLSGIALERVSSERYAAARSAFVADADGFPFLKKFALEHYGVHVVLSFAVSGWNTNTVALPHSIPALMYVGPGYCDLVLNPANVLKGFTGSDPTPWIKGVMVHELAHCLDVSRDMPSFTGRDIGTRSIAPGAAVSAVTLEQHLEAASRLPSQVWREALADSFTVGFWRMTEPSADQLITDLLEKRSSGDAAHYTSCWIEQAMQTPLPRSMPALLPWADTIRASSTCTL
;
A
#
# COMPACT_ATOMS: atom_id res chain seq x y z
N MET A 1 -23.52 -30.40 -53.48
CA MET A 1 -24.11 -29.05 -53.30
C MET A 1 -23.24 -28.31 -52.31
N ASP A 2 -22.46 -27.35 -52.80
CA ASP A 2 -21.53 -26.53 -52.02
C ASP A 2 -22.28 -25.54 -51.14
N ILE A 3 -22.01 -25.58 -49.83
CA ILE A 3 -22.44 -24.54 -48.89
C ILE A 3 -21.42 -23.41 -48.99
N LYS A 4 -21.71 -22.40 -49.82
CA LYS A 4 -20.98 -21.13 -49.81
C LYS A 4 -21.16 -20.44 -48.45
N ARG A 5 -20.14 -20.51 -47.58
CA ARG A 5 -19.98 -19.57 -46.46
C ARG A 5 -19.88 -18.16 -47.05
N LYS A 6 -20.92 -17.35 -46.86
CA LYS A 6 -20.86 -15.90 -47.10
C LYS A 6 -19.96 -15.29 -46.02
N ASN A 7 -18.72 -14.98 -46.37
CA ASN A 7 -17.90 -14.06 -45.58
C ASN A 7 -18.54 -12.68 -45.70
N HIS A 8 -19.30 -12.26 -44.68
CA HIS A 8 -19.65 -10.85 -44.54
C HIS A 8 -18.37 -10.08 -44.17
N PRO A 9 -17.94 -9.11 -44.98
CA PRO A 9 -16.79 -8.28 -44.63
C PRO A 9 -17.11 -7.53 -43.34
N LEU A 10 -16.17 -7.55 -42.40
CA LEU A 10 -16.25 -6.78 -41.16
C LEU A 10 -16.55 -5.31 -41.51
N ASN A 11 -17.67 -4.80 -41.01
CA ASN A 11 -18.03 -3.39 -41.20
C ASN A 11 -17.13 -2.52 -40.32
N ILE A 12 -16.02 -2.07 -40.90
CA ILE A 12 -15.01 -1.24 -40.23
C ILE A 12 -15.64 0.02 -39.62
N SER A 13 -16.68 0.59 -40.23
CA SER A 13 -17.41 1.73 -39.67
C SER A 13 -18.04 1.40 -38.32
N ALA A 14 -18.71 0.24 -38.21
CA ALA A 14 -19.35 -0.19 -36.96
C ALA A 14 -18.33 -0.48 -35.86
N ILE A 15 -17.13 -0.96 -36.22
CA ILE A 15 -16.02 -1.16 -35.28
C ILE A 15 -15.50 0.20 -34.80
N LEU A 16 -15.30 1.16 -35.70
CA LEU A 16 -14.86 2.52 -35.37
C LEU A 16 -15.87 3.26 -34.49
N ASP A 17 -17.16 3.05 -34.70
CA ASP A 17 -18.24 3.63 -33.90
C ASP A 17 -18.23 3.12 -32.44
N VAL A 18 -17.79 1.87 -32.23
CA VAL A 18 -17.59 1.30 -30.88
C VAL A 18 -16.25 1.73 -30.26
N LEU A 19 -15.19 1.87 -31.07
CA LEU A 19 -13.86 2.25 -30.59
C LEU A 19 -13.73 3.74 -30.25
N ALA A 20 -14.45 4.62 -30.94
CA ALA A 20 -14.41 6.06 -30.68
C ALA A 20 -14.78 6.47 -29.23
N PRO A 21 -15.88 5.98 -28.62
CA PRO A 21 -16.19 6.28 -27.23
C PRO A 21 -15.19 5.64 -26.26
N LEU A 22 -14.63 4.48 -26.59
CA LEU A 22 -13.59 3.84 -25.76
C LEU A 22 -12.28 4.66 -25.77
N ALA A 23 -11.85 5.14 -26.94
CA ALA A 23 -10.70 6.01 -27.08
C ALA A 23 -10.92 7.35 -26.36
N TRP A 24 -12.14 7.88 -26.40
CA TRP A 24 -12.53 9.08 -25.66
C TRP A 24 -12.42 8.90 -24.15
N VAL A 25 -13.00 7.82 -23.62
CA VAL A 25 -12.91 7.47 -22.20
C VAL A 25 -11.44 7.28 -21.80
N ALA A 26 -10.64 6.58 -22.61
CA ALA A 26 -9.22 6.40 -22.37
C ALA A 26 -8.46 7.73 -22.31
N LEU A 27 -8.69 8.65 -23.25
CA LEU A 27 -8.06 9.98 -23.26
C LEU A 27 -8.46 10.80 -22.03
N VAL A 28 -9.74 10.81 -21.67
CA VAL A 28 -10.25 11.49 -20.47
C VAL A 28 -9.59 10.93 -19.21
N SER A 29 -9.54 9.60 -19.08
CA SER A 29 -8.89 8.93 -17.94
C SER A 29 -7.39 9.19 -17.88
N LEU A 30 -6.69 9.21 -19.02
CA LEU A 30 -5.26 9.48 -19.07
C LEU A 30 -4.93 10.94 -18.75
N VAL A 31 -5.70 11.91 -19.24
CA VAL A 31 -5.55 13.33 -18.87
C VAL A 31 -5.83 13.53 -17.38
N ALA A 32 -6.85 12.87 -16.85
CA ALA A 32 -7.20 12.91 -15.43
C ALA A 32 -6.09 12.33 -14.55
N LEU A 33 -5.55 11.16 -14.91
CA LEU A 33 -4.45 10.50 -14.21
C LEU A 33 -3.15 11.29 -14.32
N ALA A 34 -2.80 11.75 -15.53
CA ALA A 34 -1.62 12.56 -15.76
C ALA A 34 -1.71 13.88 -14.98
N GLY A 35 -2.83 14.59 -15.03
CA GLY A 35 -3.02 15.83 -14.26
C GLY A 35 -2.83 15.67 -12.75
N ARG A 36 -3.02 14.46 -12.21
CA ARG A 36 -2.89 14.17 -10.79
C ARG A 36 -1.54 13.58 -10.38
N ALA A 37 -0.94 12.74 -11.23
CA ALA A 37 0.32 12.06 -10.97
C ALA A 37 1.54 12.84 -11.53
N VAL A 38 1.32 13.69 -12.52
CA VAL A 38 2.35 14.25 -13.39
C VAL A 38 2.45 15.76 -13.20
N GLY A 39 2.51 16.21 -11.94
CA GLY A 39 3.03 17.56 -11.64
C GLY A 39 4.43 17.83 -12.22
N ASN A 40 5.11 16.81 -12.77
CA ASN A 40 6.51 16.84 -13.20
C ASN A 40 6.78 16.56 -14.70
N ASP A 41 5.80 16.18 -15.54
CA ASP A 41 6.01 15.99 -17.00
C ASP A 41 4.94 16.73 -17.83
N TRP A 42 5.25 18.01 -18.06
CA TRP A 42 4.43 18.95 -18.83
C TRP A 42 4.28 18.58 -20.31
N MET A 43 5.21 17.80 -20.87
CA MET A 43 5.17 17.42 -22.28
C MET A 43 4.10 16.36 -22.52
N LEU A 44 4.04 15.34 -21.67
CA LEU A 44 2.98 14.32 -21.74
C LEU A 44 1.60 14.95 -21.51
N PHE A 45 1.48 15.83 -20.52
CA PHE A 45 0.23 16.53 -20.24
C PHE A 45 -0.23 17.36 -21.44
N GLY A 46 0.66 18.18 -22.01
CA GLY A 46 0.36 18.99 -23.19
C GLY A 46 -0.05 18.14 -24.40
N GLY A 47 0.63 17.01 -24.63
CA GLY A 47 0.31 16.07 -25.71
C GLY A 47 -1.08 15.45 -25.56
N LEU A 48 -1.42 14.96 -24.37
CA LEU A 48 -2.75 14.39 -24.09
C LEU A 48 -3.87 15.44 -24.19
N TRP A 49 -3.59 16.67 -23.72
CA TRP A 49 -4.53 17.78 -23.82
C TRP A 49 -4.82 18.15 -25.28
N PHE A 50 -3.77 18.24 -26.11
CA PHE A 50 -3.91 18.50 -27.53
C PHE A 50 -4.70 17.39 -28.25
N ALA A 51 -4.41 16.11 -27.94
CA ALA A 51 -5.14 14.99 -28.51
C ALA A 51 -6.64 15.04 -28.17
N LEU A 52 -6.98 15.40 -26.93
CA LEU A 52 -8.37 15.57 -26.49
C LEU A 52 -9.05 16.76 -27.19
N ALA A 53 -8.33 17.87 -27.41
CA ALA A 53 -8.83 19.03 -28.14
C ALA A 53 -9.15 18.69 -29.61
N VAL A 54 -8.28 17.93 -30.28
CA VAL A 54 -8.51 17.43 -31.65
C VAL A 54 -9.71 16.50 -31.70
N ALA A 55 -9.80 15.54 -30.77
CA ALA A 55 -10.93 14.63 -30.67
C ALA A 55 -12.25 15.39 -30.43
N ALA A 56 -12.24 16.40 -29.57
CA ALA A 56 -13.40 17.25 -29.26
C ALA A 56 -13.88 18.00 -30.51
N GLY A 57 -12.96 18.59 -31.28
CA GLY A 57 -13.28 19.27 -32.53
C GLY A 57 -13.86 18.32 -33.58
N LEU A 58 -13.27 17.14 -33.75
CA LEU A 58 -13.77 16.10 -34.65
C LEU A 58 -15.17 15.63 -34.25
N TRP A 59 -15.39 15.36 -32.96
CA TRP A 59 -16.70 14.97 -32.43
C TRP A 59 -17.75 16.07 -32.66
N ALA A 60 -17.44 17.31 -32.28
CA ALA A 60 -18.34 18.46 -32.41
C ALA A 60 -18.72 18.71 -33.88
N SER A 61 -17.76 18.56 -34.80
CA SER A 61 -18.00 18.78 -36.23
C SER A 61 -19.03 17.82 -36.86
N ARG A 62 -19.31 16.69 -36.20
CA ARG A 62 -20.23 15.64 -36.65
C ARG A 62 -21.59 15.68 -35.93
N GLN A 63 -21.77 16.54 -34.93
CA GLN A 63 -23.00 16.54 -34.16
C GLN A 63 -24.18 17.14 -34.94
N PRO A 64 -25.36 16.48 -34.95
CA PRO A 64 -26.51 16.94 -35.73
C PRO A 64 -26.93 18.38 -35.42
N TRP A 65 -26.85 18.81 -34.16
CA TRP A 65 -27.20 20.17 -33.74
C TRP A 65 -26.19 21.23 -34.15
N ILE A 66 -24.93 20.87 -34.44
CA ILE A 66 -23.89 21.78 -34.96
C ILE A 66 -23.92 21.82 -36.49
N VAL A 67 -24.25 20.70 -37.13
CA VAL A 67 -24.36 20.61 -38.60
C VAL A 67 -25.64 21.29 -39.11
N ARG A 68 -26.73 21.24 -38.35
CA ARG A 68 -28.04 21.76 -38.75
C ARG A 68 -28.26 23.25 -38.48
N THR A 69 -27.30 23.97 -37.88
CA THR A 69 -27.42 25.43 -37.65
C THR A 69 -27.52 26.23 -38.94
N GLY A 70 -26.98 25.74 -40.07
CA GLY A 70 -27.00 26.43 -41.37
C GLY A 70 -26.11 27.68 -41.45
N ASN A 71 -25.80 28.32 -40.32
CA ASN A 71 -24.92 29.47 -40.20
C ASN A 71 -23.45 29.04 -39.97
N PRO A 72 -22.51 29.39 -40.88
CA PRO A 72 -21.11 29.02 -40.76
C PRO A 72 -20.40 29.63 -39.55
N ILE A 73 -20.86 30.78 -39.06
CA ILE A 73 -20.27 31.45 -37.88
C ILE A 73 -20.65 30.67 -36.61
N GLU A 74 -21.93 30.38 -36.42
CA GLU A 74 -22.41 29.58 -35.28
C GLU A 74 -21.78 28.18 -35.24
N ARG A 75 -21.60 27.55 -36.41
CA ARG A 75 -20.91 26.27 -36.50
C ARG A 75 -19.46 26.35 -36.02
N ARG A 76 -18.71 27.40 -36.43
CA ARG A 76 -17.33 27.62 -35.98
C ARG A 76 -17.27 27.91 -34.48
N ILE A 77 -18.22 28.68 -33.95
CA ILE A 77 -18.32 28.96 -32.52
C ILE A 77 -18.58 27.67 -31.74
N GLY A 78 -19.54 26.84 -32.14
CA GLY A 78 -19.84 25.57 -31.47
C GLY A 78 -18.66 24.60 -31.45
N ILE A 79 -17.92 24.50 -32.56
CA ILE A 79 -16.70 23.68 -32.63
C ILE A 79 -15.59 24.28 -31.76
N GLY A 80 -15.34 25.60 -31.86
CA GLY A 80 -14.32 26.29 -31.08
C GLY A 80 -14.56 26.19 -29.57
N LEU A 81 -15.81 26.35 -29.13
CA LEU A 81 -16.21 26.13 -27.74
C LEU A 81 -15.99 24.69 -27.30
N SER A 82 -16.28 23.69 -28.15
CA SER A 82 -16.06 22.27 -27.81
C SER A 82 -14.58 21.96 -27.66
N VAL A 83 -13.74 22.46 -28.57
CA VAL A 83 -12.27 22.30 -28.54
C VAL A 83 -11.67 22.93 -27.29
N ALA A 84 -12.19 24.06 -26.83
CA ALA A 84 -11.70 24.74 -25.64
C ALA A 84 -12.24 24.15 -24.34
N LEU A 85 -13.56 24.00 -24.22
CA LEU A 85 -14.22 23.66 -22.95
C LEU A 85 -14.07 22.20 -22.59
N ILE A 86 -14.10 21.27 -23.55
CA ILE A 86 -14.04 19.85 -23.22
C ILE A 86 -12.71 19.49 -22.53
N PRO A 87 -11.53 19.82 -23.09
CA PRO A 87 -10.26 19.53 -22.41
C PRO A 87 -10.13 20.23 -21.05
N VAL A 88 -10.58 21.48 -20.96
CA VAL A 88 -10.56 22.25 -19.70
C VAL A 88 -11.45 21.61 -18.64
N LEU A 89 -12.69 21.25 -18.97
CA LEU A 89 -13.63 20.63 -18.04
C LEU A 89 -13.17 19.21 -17.66
N THR A 90 -12.68 18.43 -18.61
CA THR A 90 -12.10 17.11 -18.33
C THR A 90 -10.99 17.19 -17.30
N TYR A 91 -10.05 18.12 -17.48
CA TYR A 91 -8.97 18.34 -16.53
C TYR A 91 -9.47 18.88 -15.18
N ALA A 92 -10.29 19.94 -15.20
CA ALA A 92 -10.76 20.61 -14.00
C ALA A 92 -11.62 19.68 -13.12
N ILE A 93 -12.53 18.90 -13.72
CA ILE A 93 -13.36 17.93 -12.99
C ILE A 93 -12.46 16.87 -12.36
N ALA A 94 -11.53 16.29 -13.11
CA ALA A 94 -10.61 15.29 -12.57
C ALA A 94 -9.76 15.83 -11.41
N LEU A 95 -9.22 17.03 -11.56
CA LEU A 95 -8.43 17.71 -10.53
C LEU A 95 -9.27 17.99 -9.28
N LEU A 96 -10.45 18.60 -9.43
CA LEU A 96 -11.33 18.94 -8.31
C LEU A 96 -11.87 17.71 -7.61
N SER A 97 -12.33 16.69 -8.35
CA SER A 97 -12.69 15.39 -7.80
C SER A 97 -11.51 14.77 -7.06
N GLY A 98 -10.29 15.00 -7.56
CA GLY A 98 -9.10 14.51 -6.92
C GLY A 98 -8.79 15.17 -5.58
N ILE A 99 -8.76 16.50 -5.57
CA ILE A 99 -8.59 17.29 -4.35
C ILE A 99 -9.68 16.96 -3.33
N ALA A 100 -10.94 16.84 -3.78
CA ALA A 100 -12.05 16.48 -2.91
C ALA A 100 -11.87 15.08 -2.30
N LEU A 101 -11.50 14.08 -3.11
CA LEU A 101 -11.27 12.72 -2.63
C LEU A 101 -10.11 12.67 -1.63
N GLU A 102 -9.01 13.36 -1.91
CA GLU A 102 -7.86 13.44 -1.01
C GLU A 102 -8.24 14.10 0.32
N ARG A 103 -8.98 15.20 0.28
CA ARG A 103 -9.45 15.88 1.49
C ARG A 103 -10.37 15.00 2.32
N VAL A 104 -11.36 14.36 1.69
CA VAL A 104 -12.30 13.45 2.37
C VAL A 104 -11.54 12.25 2.95
N SER A 105 -10.57 11.70 2.23
CA SER A 105 -9.68 10.64 2.70
C SER A 105 -8.89 11.08 3.93
N SER A 106 -8.25 12.25 3.87
CA SER A 106 -7.46 12.81 4.97
C SER A 106 -8.31 13.09 6.21
N GLU A 107 -9.52 13.64 6.04
CA GLU A 107 -10.44 13.92 7.16
C GLU A 107 -10.92 12.62 7.82
N ARG A 108 -11.30 11.61 7.03
CA ARG A 108 -11.66 10.27 7.54
C ARG A 108 -10.52 9.63 8.31
N TYR A 109 -9.30 9.73 7.78
CA TYR A 109 -8.12 9.21 8.47
C TYR A 109 -7.84 9.95 9.77
N ALA A 110 -7.88 11.28 9.77
CA ALA A 110 -7.67 12.08 10.98
C ALA A 110 -8.67 11.71 12.09
N ALA A 111 -9.94 11.48 11.72
CA ALA A 111 -10.95 10.99 12.64
C ALA A 111 -10.62 9.59 13.18
N ALA A 112 -10.33 8.62 12.30
CA ALA A 112 -9.95 7.26 12.70
C ALA A 112 -8.70 7.24 13.59
N ARG A 113 -7.68 8.04 13.26
CA ARG A 113 -6.47 8.25 14.05
C ARG A 113 -6.80 8.80 15.43
N SER A 114 -7.64 9.84 15.51
CA SER A 114 -8.03 10.42 16.80
C SER A 114 -8.74 9.42 17.71
N ALA A 115 -9.65 8.61 17.15
CA ALA A 115 -10.31 7.53 17.86
C ALA A 115 -9.29 6.49 18.36
N PHE A 116 -8.35 6.09 17.50
CA PHE A 116 -7.32 5.11 17.84
C PHE A 116 -6.31 5.59 18.89
N VAL A 117 -6.06 6.90 18.95
CA VAL A 117 -5.25 7.54 20.00
C VAL A 117 -6.00 7.59 21.34
N ALA A 118 -7.32 7.71 21.31
CA ALA A 118 -8.15 7.77 22.51
C ALA A 118 -8.51 6.38 23.08
N ASP A 119 -8.46 5.33 22.25
CA ASP A 119 -8.73 3.95 22.63
C ASP A 119 -7.58 3.37 23.47
N ALA A 120 -7.84 2.98 24.72
CA ALA A 120 -6.82 2.42 25.61
C ALA A 120 -6.18 1.12 25.07
N ASP A 121 -6.95 0.33 24.33
CA ASP A 121 -6.50 -0.92 23.70
C ASP A 121 -5.87 -0.70 22.32
N GLY A 122 -5.92 0.54 21.81
CA GLY A 122 -5.31 0.98 20.56
C GLY A 122 -3.88 1.50 20.73
N PHE A 123 -3.61 2.73 20.29
CA PHE A 123 -2.26 3.30 20.30
C PHE A 123 -1.61 3.48 21.69
N PRO A 124 -2.33 3.94 22.74
CA PRO A 124 -1.84 3.98 24.11
C PRO A 124 -1.25 2.66 24.62
N PHE A 125 -1.89 1.51 24.30
CA PHE A 125 -1.36 0.20 24.63
C PHE A 125 0.03 0.00 24.03
N LEU A 126 0.19 0.20 22.71
CA LEU A 126 1.48 -0.01 22.04
C LEU A 126 2.55 0.92 22.57
N LYS A 127 2.23 2.20 22.77
CA LYS A 127 3.15 3.20 23.30
C LYS A 127 3.68 2.79 24.68
N LYS A 128 2.79 2.31 25.55
CA LYS A 128 3.14 1.83 26.89
C LYS A 128 3.98 0.56 26.80
N PHE A 129 3.52 -0.44 26.04
CA PHE A 129 4.19 -1.72 25.85
C PHE A 129 5.63 -1.57 25.34
N ALA A 130 5.83 -0.75 24.29
CA ALA A 130 7.14 -0.50 23.70
C ALA A 130 8.11 0.20 24.66
N LEU A 131 7.61 1.20 25.40
CA LEU A 131 8.43 1.94 26.35
C LEU A 131 8.80 1.09 27.56
N GLU A 132 7.82 0.39 28.15
CA GLU A 132 8.01 -0.38 29.39
C GLU A 132 8.90 -1.61 29.19
N HIS A 133 8.80 -2.30 28.05
CA HIS A 133 9.51 -3.56 27.83
C HIS A 133 10.76 -3.43 26.97
N TYR A 134 10.85 -2.38 26.14
CA TYR A 134 11.96 -2.22 25.19
C TYR A 134 12.62 -0.84 25.23
N GLY A 135 12.13 0.10 26.04
CA GLY A 135 12.69 1.45 26.13
C GLY A 135 12.51 2.27 24.84
N VAL A 136 11.55 1.90 23.99
CA VAL A 136 11.35 2.51 22.67
C VAL A 136 10.15 3.44 22.69
N HIS A 137 10.35 4.66 22.17
CA HIS A 137 9.27 5.60 21.91
C HIS A 137 8.58 5.27 20.59
N VAL A 138 7.25 5.18 20.61
CA VAL A 138 6.44 5.01 19.40
C VAL A 138 5.59 6.26 19.19
N VAL A 139 5.52 6.73 17.95
CA VAL A 139 4.62 7.80 17.49
C VAL A 139 3.66 7.22 16.46
N LEU A 140 2.48 7.82 16.36
CA LEU A 140 1.50 7.47 15.33
C LEU A 140 1.55 8.54 14.24
N SER A 141 1.85 8.13 13.01
CA SER A 141 1.94 8.98 11.82
C SER A 141 0.71 9.89 11.64
N PHE A 142 0.91 11.04 11.00
CA PHE A 142 -0.14 12.00 10.67
C PHE A 142 -0.61 11.85 9.21
N ALA A 143 -1.78 12.41 8.88
CA ALA A 143 -2.39 12.27 7.55
C ALA A 143 -1.52 12.76 6.38
N VAL A 144 -0.63 13.71 6.65
CA VAL A 144 0.17 14.42 5.64
C VAL A 144 1.47 13.70 5.25
N SER A 145 1.85 12.60 5.91
CA SER A 145 3.11 11.88 5.63
C SER A 145 3.01 10.84 4.49
N GLY A 146 2.27 11.14 3.41
CA GLY A 146 2.14 10.24 2.25
C GLY A 146 1.06 9.17 2.37
N TRP A 147 0.07 9.42 3.24
CA TRP A 147 -0.90 8.46 3.75
C TRP A 147 -2.25 8.43 3.02
N ASN A 148 -2.55 9.47 2.24
CA ASN A 148 -3.83 9.67 1.55
C ASN A 148 -4.18 8.54 0.55
N THR A 149 -3.22 7.70 0.17
CA THR A 149 -3.43 6.54 -0.73
C THR A 149 -3.84 5.26 0.01
N ASN A 150 -3.55 5.11 1.30
CA ASN A 150 -3.89 3.91 2.08
C ASN A 150 -5.33 3.92 2.63
N THR A 151 -6.09 4.99 2.45
CA THR A 151 -7.54 4.99 2.77
C THR A 151 -8.38 4.29 1.71
N VAL A 152 -7.80 4.06 0.53
CA VAL A 152 -8.42 3.30 -0.55
C VAL A 152 -7.83 1.90 -0.47
N ALA A 153 -8.69 0.89 -0.40
CA ALA A 153 -8.27 -0.52 -0.41
C ALA A 153 -7.77 -0.91 -1.81
N LEU A 154 -6.61 -0.39 -2.19
CA LEU A 154 -5.90 -0.76 -3.42
C LEU A 154 -5.33 -2.17 -3.25
N PRO A 155 -5.26 -2.98 -4.32
CA PRO A 155 -4.40 -4.16 -4.32
C PRO A 155 -2.99 -3.77 -3.87
N HIS A 156 -2.42 -4.51 -2.91
CA HIS A 156 -1.12 -4.23 -2.30
C HIS A 156 -1.02 -2.97 -1.40
N SER A 157 -2.14 -2.39 -0.93
CA SER A 157 -2.06 -1.34 0.10
C SER A 157 -1.52 -1.93 1.41
N ILE A 158 -0.47 -1.34 1.97
CA ILE A 158 0.16 -1.81 3.21
C ILE A 158 -0.73 -1.36 4.39
N PRO A 159 -1.41 -2.29 5.09
CA PRO A 159 -2.41 -1.94 6.10
C PRO A 159 -1.79 -1.41 7.40
N ALA A 160 -0.57 -1.86 7.69
CA ALA A 160 0.24 -1.51 8.84
C ALA A 160 1.71 -1.50 8.41
N LEU A 161 2.49 -0.56 8.92
CA LEU A 161 3.92 -0.47 8.71
C LEU A 161 4.55 0.32 9.86
N MET A 162 5.78 0.02 10.24
CA MET A 162 6.54 0.85 11.16
C MET A 162 7.94 1.18 10.64
N TYR A 163 8.28 2.46 10.73
CA TYR A 163 9.60 2.97 10.33
C TYR A 163 10.46 3.30 11.55
N VAL A 164 11.78 3.16 11.41
CA VAL A 164 12.74 3.66 12.39
C VAL A 164 13.02 5.14 12.11
N GLY A 165 12.68 6.00 13.07
CA GLY A 165 13.08 7.41 13.09
C GLY A 165 14.27 7.67 14.02
N PRO A 166 14.76 8.92 14.12
CA PRO A 166 15.85 9.30 15.03
C PRO A 166 15.46 9.14 16.51
N GLY A 167 15.63 7.93 17.06
CA GLY A 167 15.34 7.61 18.47
C GLY A 167 13.87 7.25 18.76
N TYR A 168 13.07 6.94 17.74
CA TYR A 168 11.68 6.51 17.89
C TYR A 168 11.24 5.61 16.75
N CYS A 169 10.11 4.92 16.91
CA CYS A 169 9.43 4.19 15.84
C CYS A 169 8.16 4.94 15.39
N ASP A 170 7.94 5.03 14.10
CA ASP A 170 6.76 5.69 13.51
C ASP A 170 5.77 4.64 12.99
N LEU A 171 4.63 4.49 13.67
CA LEU A 171 3.58 3.58 13.27
C LEU A 171 2.66 4.23 12.24
N VAL A 172 2.51 3.54 11.13
CA VAL A 172 1.48 3.72 10.12
C VAL A 172 0.49 2.58 10.28
N LEU A 173 -0.72 2.83 10.80
CA LEU A 173 -1.77 1.82 10.93
C LEU A 173 -3.14 2.33 10.46
N ASN A 174 -3.80 1.59 9.57
CA ASN A 174 -5.23 1.75 9.28
C ASN A 174 -6.00 0.53 9.81
N PRO A 175 -6.68 0.63 10.98
CA PRO A 175 -7.39 -0.50 11.57
C PRO A 175 -8.39 -1.17 10.61
N ALA A 176 -9.10 -0.39 9.79
CA ALA A 176 -10.08 -0.96 8.85
C ALA A 176 -9.43 -1.85 7.78
N ASN A 177 -8.22 -1.52 7.32
CA ASN A 177 -7.49 -2.34 6.36
C ASN A 177 -6.83 -3.56 7.01
N VAL A 178 -6.42 -3.44 8.28
CA VAL A 178 -5.86 -4.55 9.07
C VAL A 178 -6.87 -5.70 9.22
N LEU A 179 -8.15 -5.36 9.32
CA LEU A 179 -9.26 -6.30 9.44
C LEU A 179 -9.73 -6.89 8.11
N LYS A 180 -9.12 -6.52 6.98
CA LYS A 180 -9.50 -7.11 5.69
C LYS A 180 -9.17 -8.60 5.69
N GLY A 181 -10.21 -9.43 5.59
CA GLY A 181 -10.08 -10.90 5.65
C GLY A 181 -10.08 -11.48 7.06
N PHE A 182 -10.22 -10.66 8.11
CA PHE A 182 -10.43 -11.15 9.47
C PHE A 182 -11.88 -11.64 9.64
N THR A 183 -12.06 -12.85 10.17
CA THR A 183 -13.36 -13.50 10.34
C THR A 183 -13.76 -13.71 11.80
N GLY A 184 -12.88 -13.37 12.74
CA GLY A 184 -13.13 -13.50 14.17
C GLY A 184 -14.18 -12.51 14.69
N SER A 185 -14.75 -12.83 15.86
CA SER A 185 -15.80 -12.02 16.49
C SER A 185 -15.30 -10.79 17.23
N ASP A 186 -14.07 -10.83 17.77
CA ASP A 186 -13.41 -9.70 18.43
C ASP A 186 -12.12 -9.33 17.69
N PRO A 187 -12.07 -8.15 17.03
CA PRO A 187 -10.89 -7.70 16.28
C PRO A 187 -9.74 -7.20 17.17
N THR A 188 -9.97 -6.98 18.46
CA THR A 188 -9.03 -6.28 19.35
C THR A 188 -7.69 -7.01 19.50
N PRO A 189 -7.66 -8.33 19.82
CA PRO A 189 -6.40 -9.06 19.96
C PRO A 189 -5.61 -9.13 18.66
N TRP A 190 -6.32 -9.20 17.53
CA TRP A 190 -5.72 -9.21 16.20
C TRP A 190 -5.01 -7.88 15.89
N ILE A 191 -5.69 -6.74 16.10
CA ILE A 191 -5.10 -5.41 15.90
C ILE A 191 -3.89 -5.21 16.82
N LYS A 192 -3.97 -5.64 18.10
CA LYS A 192 -2.83 -5.60 19.02
C LYS A 192 -1.66 -6.42 18.52
N GLY A 193 -1.91 -7.64 18.03
CA GLY A 193 -0.88 -8.48 17.44
C GLY A 193 -0.21 -7.82 16.24
N VAL A 194 -0.99 -7.23 15.33
CA VAL A 194 -0.42 -6.50 14.18
C VAL A 194 0.42 -5.30 14.63
N MET A 195 -0.01 -4.53 15.63
CA MET A 195 0.83 -3.47 16.19
C MET A 195 2.16 -3.98 16.78
N VAL A 196 2.12 -5.13 17.45
CA VAL A 196 3.28 -5.79 18.06
C VAL A 196 4.21 -6.38 16.98
N HIS A 197 3.64 -6.90 15.88
CA HIS A 197 4.36 -7.32 14.69
C HIS A 197 5.15 -6.15 14.08
N GLU A 198 4.49 -5.02 13.86
CA GLU A 198 5.16 -3.82 13.32
C GLU A 198 6.25 -3.28 14.27
N LEU A 199 6.02 -3.35 15.57
CA LEU A 199 7.05 -3.01 16.56
C LEU A 199 8.27 -3.92 16.43
N ALA A 200 8.08 -5.22 16.19
CA ALA A 200 9.18 -6.16 16.00
C ALA A 200 10.05 -5.79 14.79
N HIS A 201 9.48 -5.31 13.68
CA HIS A 201 10.25 -4.78 12.56
C HIS A 201 11.12 -3.58 12.97
N CYS A 202 10.53 -2.62 13.71
CA CYS A 202 11.30 -1.48 14.17
C CYS A 202 12.43 -1.90 15.12
N LEU A 203 12.14 -2.81 16.07
CA LEU A 203 13.13 -3.37 16.99
C LEU A 203 14.25 -4.09 16.22
N ASP A 204 13.92 -4.85 15.16
CA ASP A 204 14.93 -5.55 14.35
C ASP A 204 15.86 -4.57 13.64
N VAL A 205 15.28 -3.66 12.86
CA VAL A 205 16.04 -2.71 12.03
C VAL A 205 16.82 -1.72 12.89
N SER A 206 16.30 -1.31 14.04
CA SER A 206 17.00 -0.40 14.95
C SER A 206 18.35 -0.96 15.45
N ARG A 207 18.53 -2.28 15.45
CA ARG A 207 19.79 -2.93 15.82
C ARG A 207 20.85 -2.85 14.73
N ASP A 208 20.44 -2.52 13.52
CA ASP A 208 21.31 -2.37 12.36
C ASP A 208 21.65 -0.92 12.05
N MET A 209 20.86 0.02 12.57
CA MET A 209 21.08 1.45 12.36
C MET A 209 22.40 1.90 13.00
N PRO A 210 23.30 2.55 12.25
CA PRO A 210 24.49 3.15 12.82
C PRO A 210 24.07 4.26 13.79
N SER A 211 24.73 4.35 14.95
CA SER A 211 24.62 5.58 15.74
C SER A 211 25.21 6.75 14.92
N PHE A 212 24.65 7.96 15.03
CA PHE A 212 25.15 9.19 14.37
C PHE A 212 26.65 9.45 14.56
N THR A 213 27.29 8.74 15.49
CA THR A 213 28.71 8.82 15.87
C THR A 213 29.63 7.79 15.19
N GLY A 214 29.18 7.05 14.18
CA GLY A 214 30.06 6.21 13.35
C GLY A 214 30.35 4.81 13.88
N ARG A 215 29.35 4.13 14.45
CA ARG A 215 29.43 2.68 14.70
C ARG A 215 29.20 1.87 13.42
N ASP A 216 29.73 0.65 13.41
CA ASP A 216 29.49 -0.34 12.37
C ASP A 216 27.98 -0.60 12.20
N ILE A 217 27.53 -0.70 10.95
CA ILE A 217 26.16 -1.04 10.60
C ILE A 217 25.93 -2.51 10.99
N GLY A 218 24.90 -2.78 11.81
CA GLY A 218 24.53 -4.14 12.16
C GLY A 218 23.92 -4.90 10.98
N THR A 219 23.82 -6.22 11.10
CA THR A 219 23.23 -7.08 10.06
C THR A 219 22.20 -8.06 10.61
N ARG A 220 21.59 -7.77 11.77
CA ARG A 220 20.59 -8.63 12.42
C ARG A 220 19.33 -8.79 11.59
N SER A 221 18.90 -7.72 10.93
CA SER A 221 17.71 -7.68 10.07
C SER A 221 18.00 -8.12 8.62
N ILE A 222 19.25 -8.51 8.33
CA ILE A 222 19.70 -9.04 7.05
C ILE A 222 19.76 -10.56 7.13
N ALA A 223 19.26 -11.24 6.09
CA ALA A 223 19.36 -12.69 6.01
C ALA A 223 20.83 -13.16 6.12
N PRO A 224 21.14 -14.25 6.83
CA PRO A 224 22.51 -14.68 7.08
C PRO A 224 23.38 -14.82 5.80
N GLY A 225 22.80 -15.35 4.71
CA GLY A 225 23.49 -15.48 3.42
C GLY A 225 23.81 -14.15 2.72
N ALA A 226 23.08 -13.08 3.03
CA ALA A 226 23.30 -11.75 2.47
C ALA A 226 24.16 -10.86 3.39
N ALA A 227 24.14 -11.11 4.71
CA ALA A 227 24.87 -10.32 5.71
C ALA A 227 26.38 -10.27 5.47
N VAL A 228 26.98 -11.37 4.98
CA VAL A 228 28.42 -11.48 4.68
C VAL A 228 28.88 -10.48 3.61
N SER A 229 27.96 -9.97 2.77
CA SER A 229 28.26 -9.05 1.68
C SER A 229 28.00 -7.56 2.01
N ALA A 230 27.42 -7.25 3.17
CA ALA A 230 27.02 -5.90 3.55
C ALA A 230 28.10 -5.20 4.38
N VAL A 231 29.10 -4.61 3.71
CA VAL A 231 30.23 -3.90 4.38
C VAL A 231 30.04 -2.38 4.34
N THR A 232 29.24 -1.88 3.39
CA THR A 232 28.91 -0.47 3.20
C THR A 232 27.42 -0.23 3.38
N LEU A 233 27.01 1.03 3.55
CA LEU A 233 25.59 1.39 3.63
C LEU A 233 24.84 0.98 2.36
N GLU A 234 25.42 1.22 1.19
CA GLU A 234 24.81 0.87 -0.10
C GLU A 234 24.60 -0.64 -0.23
N GLN A 235 25.60 -1.44 0.14
CA GLN A 235 25.48 -2.90 0.14
C GLN A 235 24.49 -3.39 1.20
N HIS A 236 24.42 -2.72 2.36
CA HIS A 236 23.42 -3.03 3.38
C HIS A 236 22.01 -2.77 2.86
N LEU A 237 21.76 -1.61 2.24
CA LEU A 237 20.46 -1.27 1.66
C LEU A 237 20.08 -2.25 0.54
N GLU A 238 21.03 -2.61 -0.33
CA GLU A 238 20.82 -3.63 -1.35
C GLU A 238 20.45 -4.98 -0.70
N ALA A 239 21.24 -5.47 0.25
CA ALA A 239 20.99 -6.73 0.96
C ALA A 239 19.65 -6.72 1.72
N ALA A 240 19.28 -5.59 2.33
CA ALA A 240 18.04 -5.40 3.08
C ALA A 240 16.81 -5.47 2.16
N SER A 241 16.93 -4.97 0.93
CA SER A 241 15.86 -4.96 -0.06
C SER A 241 15.59 -6.31 -0.71
N ARG A 242 16.53 -7.27 -0.64
CA ARG A 242 16.37 -8.60 -1.24
C ARG A 242 15.32 -9.44 -0.50
N LEU A 243 14.60 -10.26 -1.26
CA LEU A 243 13.52 -11.11 -0.75
C LEU A 243 13.90 -11.95 0.49
N PRO A 244 15.07 -12.64 0.54
CA PRO A 244 15.43 -13.41 1.73
C PRO A 244 15.51 -12.56 3.00
N SER A 245 16.02 -11.33 2.90
CA SER A 245 16.07 -10.41 4.06
C SER A 245 14.69 -9.88 4.44
N GLN A 246 13.76 -9.74 3.49
CA GLN A 246 12.37 -9.41 3.78
C GLN A 246 11.72 -10.55 4.57
N VAL A 247 11.80 -11.79 4.06
CA VAL A 247 11.30 -12.99 4.75
C VAL A 247 11.94 -13.15 6.13
N TRP A 248 13.24 -12.85 6.26
CA TRP A 248 13.95 -12.90 7.53
C TRP A 248 13.41 -11.91 8.58
N ARG A 249 12.97 -10.72 8.16
CA ARG A 249 12.33 -9.74 9.06
C ARG A 249 10.90 -10.17 9.40
N GLU A 250 10.14 -10.66 8.43
CA GLU A 250 8.79 -11.19 8.65
C GLU A 250 8.81 -12.38 9.62
N ALA A 251 9.78 -13.29 9.48
CA ALA A 251 9.94 -14.44 10.37
C ALA A 251 10.12 -14.03 11.84
N LEU A 252 10.90 -12.96 12.10
CA LEU A 252 11.03 -12.42 13.45
C LEU A 252 9.71 -11.84 13.94
N ALA A 253 9.08 -10.99 13.12
CA ALA A 253 7.90 -10.25 13.51
C ALA A 253 6.68 -11.16 13.75
N ASP A 254 6.49 -12.17 12.91
CA ASP A 254 5.46 -13.20 13.10
C ASP A 254 5.77 -14.06 14.34
N SER A 255 7.01 -14.53 14.53
CA SER A 255 7.38 -15.29 15.72
C SER A 255 7.12 -14.49 17.00
N PHE A 256 7.59 -13.24 17.03
CA PHE A 256 7.40 -12.31 18.14
C PHE A 256 5.91 -12.10 18.48
N THR A 257 5.08 -11.93 17.45
CA THR A 257 3.63 -11.75 17.60
C THR A 257 2.93 -12.99 18.12
N VAL A 258 3.31 -14.17 17.63
CA VAL A 258 2.83 -15.47 18.13
C VAL A 258 3.16 -15.61 19.61
N GLY A 259 4.40 -15.34 20.02
CA GLY A 259 4.81 -15.41 21.42
C GLY A 259 4.07 -14.40 22.29
N PHE A 260 3.84 -13.17 21.81
CA PHE A 260 3.01 -12.18 22.49
C PHE A 260 1.59 -12.71 22.72
N TRP A 261 0.89 -13.16 21.68
CA TRP A 261 -0.47 -13.67 21.81
C TRP A 261 -0.56 -14.84 22.78
N ARG A 262 0.37 -15.80 22.70
CA ARG A 262 0.39 -16.94 23.62
C ARG A 262 0.63 -16.53 25.08
N MET A 263 1.25 -15.39 25.32
CA MET A 263 1.48 -14.86 26.68
C MET A 263 0.33 -14.01 27.21
N THR A 264 -0.50 -13.42 26.35
CA THR A 264 -1.51 -12.42 26.77
C THR A 264 -2.95 -12.76 26.44
N GLU A 265 -3.19 -13.56 25.40
CA GLU A 265 -4.53 -13.76 24.83
C GLU A 265 -5.03 -15.20 25.08
N PRO A 266 -6.20 -15.38 25.70
CA PRO A 266 -6.83 -16.69 25.82
C PRO A 266 -7.15 -17.34 24.46
N SER A 267 -7.35 -16.54 23.42
CA SER A 267 -7.69 -16.96 22.05
C SER A 267 -6.47 -17.11 21.13
N ALA A 268 -5.25 -17.20 21.69
CA ALA A 268 -4.01 -17.27 20.92
C ALA A 268 -4.04 -18.32 19.80
N ASP A 269 -4.53 -19.53 20.06
CA ASP A 269 -4.54 -20.61 19.06
C ASP A 269 -5.37 -20.25 17.82
N GLN A 270 -6.50 -19.54 18.00
CA GLN A 270 -7.32 -19.07 16.89
C GLN A 270 -6.60 -17.96 16.12
N LEU A 271 -6.02 -16.98 16.82
CA LEU A 271 -5.28 -15.87 16.20
C LEU A 271 -4.10 -16.38 15.36
N ILE A 272 -3.41 -17.41 15.83
CA ILE A 272 -2.29 -18.01 15.11
C ILE A 272 -2.77 -18.81 13.89
N THR A 273 -3.90 -19.50 14.00
CA THR A 273 -4.53 -20.19 12.86
C THR A 273 -4.93 -19.19 11.76
N ASP A 274 -5.56 -18.09 12.14
CA ASP A 274 -5.95 -17.01 11.22
C ASP A 274 -4.70 -16.38 10.54
N LEU A 275 -3.59 -16.23 11.30
CA LEU A 275 -2.32 -15.77 10.76
C LEU A 275 -1.75 -16.75 9.73
N LEU A 276 -1.74 -18.05 10.02
CA LEU A 276 -1.28 -19.09 9.08
C LEU A 276 -2.09 -19.09 7.79
N GLU A 277 -3.42 -18.96 7.88
CA GLU A 277 -4.28 -18.83 6.70
C GLU A 277 -3.91 -17.58 5.89
N LYS A 278 -3.73 -16.43 6.56
CA LYS A 278 -3.32 -15.19 5.90
C LYS A 278 -1.97 -15.32 5.17
N ARG A 279 -0.99 -15.99 5.77
CA ARG A 279 0.35 -16.22 5.18
C ARG A 279 0.34 -17.25 4.04
N SER A 280 -0.68 -18.11 3.95
CA SER A 280 -0.85 -19.06 2.84
C SER A 280 -1.24 -18.40 1.50
N SER A 281 -1.63 -17.12 1.51
CA SER A 281 -2.19 -16.41 0.35
C SER A 281 -1.21 -16.06 -0.79
N GLY A 282 0.06 -16.50 -0.70
CA GLY A 282 1.00 -16.49 -1.82
C GLY A 282 1.90 -15.25 -1.95
N ASP A 283 1.96 -14.39 -0.93
CA ASP A 283 2.95 -13.32 -0.88
C ASP A 283 4.33 -13.86 -0.46
N ALA A 284 5.29 -13.82 -1.37
CA ALA A 284 6.61 -14.41 -1.18
C ALA A 284 7.39 -13.79 -0.01
N ALA A 285 7.21 -12.49 0.28
CA ALA A 285 7.88 -11.84 1.40
C ALA A 285 7.37 -12.36 2.76
N HIS A 286 6.14 -12.85 2.78
CA HIS A 286 5.42 -13.31 3.96
C HIS A 286 5.37 -14.84 4.07
N TYR A 287 6.27 -15.56 3.40
CA TYR A 287 6.33 -17.02 3.46
C TYR A 287 6.97 -17.50 4.78
N THR A 288 6.23 -17.33 5.89
CA THR A 288 6.75 -17.46 7.26
C THR A 288 6.11 -18.59 8.07
N SER A 289 5.23 -19.41 7.47
CA SER A 289 4.46 -20.44 8.17
C SER A 289 5.32 -21.40 9.00
N CYS A 290 6.50 -21.80 8.51
CA CYS A 290 7.42 -22.65 9.28
C CYS A 290 7.83 -22.02 10.61
N TRP A 291 8.19 -20.74 10.63
CA TRP A 291 8.59 -20.04 11.86
C TRP A 291 7.40 -19.84 12.80
N ILE A 292 6.20 -19.59 12.26
CA ILE A 292 4.96 -19.52 13.06
C ILE A 292 4.72 -20.86 13.77
N GLU A 293 4.80 -21.98 13.06
CA GLU A 293 4.64 -23.33 13.63
C GLU A 293 5.70 -23.64 14.71
N GLN A 294 6.96 -23.24 14.49
CA GLN A 294 8.02 -23.36 15.50
C GLN A 294 7.72 -22.49 16.73
N ALA A 295 7.25 -21.26 16.53
CA ALA A 295 6.88 -20.34 17.60
C ALA A 295 5.70 -20.86 18.45
N MET A 296 4.78 -21.64 17.86
CA MET A 296 3.70 -22.32 18.60
C MET A 296 4.23 -23.41 19.53
N GLN A 297 5.25 -24.15 19.12
CA GLN A 297 5.76 -25.32 19.84
C GLN A 297 6.84 -24.96 20.86
N THR A 298 7.56 -23.87 20.64
CA THR A 298 8.66 -23.44 21.52
C THR A 298 8.11 -22.99 22.89
N PRO A 299 8.72 -23.41 24.02
CA PRO A 299 8.36 -22.91 25.35
C PRO A 299 8.44 -21.38 25.43
N LEU A 300 7.44 -20.75 26.03
CA LEU A 300 7.36 -19.29 26.12
C LEU A 300 8.48 -18.71 27.01
N PRO A 301 8.96 -17.49 26.70
CA PRO A 301 9.87 -16.78 27.57
C PRO A 301 9.18 -16.38 28.87
N ARG A 302 9.97 -16.15 29.92
CA ARG A 302 9.45 -15.83 31.27
C ARG A 302 8.91 -14.40 31.41
N SER A 303 9.17 -13.52 30.45
CA SER A 303 8.80 -12.10 30.52
C SER A 303 8.78 -11.46 29.14
N MET A 304 8.08 -10.32 29.01
CA MET A 304 7.99 -9.57 27.76
C MET A 304 9.36 -9.11 27.21
N PRO A 305 10.30 -8.56 28.01
CA PRO A 305 11.62 -8.19 27.48
C PRO A 305 12.41 -9.37 26.89
N ALA A 306 12.14 -10.60 27.33
CA ALA A 306 12.77 -11.81 26.80
C ALA A 306 12.12 -12.32 25.50
N LEU A 307 11.03 -11.71 25.03
CA LEU A 307 10.31 -12.11 23.83
C LEU A 307 11.08 -11.84 22.54
N LEU A 308 11.79 -10.71 22.44
CA LEU A 308 12.61 -10.40 21.26
C LEU A 308 13.78 -11.41 21.09
N PRO A 309 14.61 -11.68 22.12
CA PRO A 309 15.62 -12.74 22.04
C PRO A 309 15.05 -14.14 21.77
N TRP A 310 13.86 -14.44 22.31
CA TRP A 310 13.17 -15.70 22.05
C TRP A 310 12.75 -15.83 20.57
N ALA A 311 12.21 -14.78 19.98
CA ALA A 311 11.86 -14.74 18.57
C ALA A 311 13.11 -14.84 17.66
N ASP A 312 14.22 -14.19 18.03
CA ASP A 312 15.50 -14.33 17.32
C ASP A 312 15.99 -15.78 17.32
N THR A 313 15.83 -16.49 18.44
CA THR A 313 16.26 -17.89 18.58
C THR A 313 15.47 -18.80 17.65
N ILE A 314 14.15 -18.59 17.55
CA ILE A 314 13.28 -19.32 16.61
C ILE A 314 13.67 -19.00 15.17
N ARG A 315 13.81 -17.71 14.85
CA ARG A 315 14.22 -17.25 13.52
C ARG A 315 15.54 -17.87 13.07
N ALA A 316 16.52 -17.93 13.95
CA ALA A 316 17.86 -18.47 13.70
C ALA A 316 17.95 -20.01 13.77
N SER A 317 16.87 -20.70 14.10
CA SER A 317 16.87 -22.17 14.12
C SER A 317 17.06 -22.73 12.70
N SER A 318 17.79 -23.83 12.59
CA SER A 318 18.08 -24.49 11.30
C SER A 318 16.88 -25.23 10.70
N THR A 319 15.71 -25.17 11.34
CA THR A 319 14.53 -25.94 10.95
C THR A 319 13.80 -25.34 9.75
N CYS A 320 13.86 -24.01 9.61
CA CYS A 320 13.20 -23.28 8.53
C CYS A 320 14.21 -22.77 7.53
N THR A 321 13.89 -22.90 6.24
CA THR A 321 14.74 -22.43 5.13
C THR A 321 14.25 -21.09 4.59
N LEU A 322 15.22 -20.21 4.33
CA LEU A 322 15.04 -18.96 3.58
C LEU A 322 15.03 -19.20 2.06
#